data_AF-A0A6N2HX66-F1
#
_entry.id   AF-A0A6N2HX66-F1
#
_cell.length_a   1.000
_cell.length_b   1.000
_cell.length_c   1.000
_cell.angle_alpha   90.00
_cell.angle_beta   90.00
_cell.angle_gamma   90.00
#
_symmetry.space_group_name_H-M   'P 1'
#
loop_
_entity.id
_entity.type
_entity.pdbx_description
1 polymer ?
#
loop_
_entity_poly.entity_id
_entity_poly.type
_entity_poly.pdbx_seq_one_letter_code
_entity_poly.pdbx_strand_id
1 'polypeptide(L)'
;MVATTRRIIEEEGVNALSMRRVAKELGSTPMALYHYVRDKDELLMLTLSGTAAALPRPELPEDPRERLVAVSVHMHGILARLPWVLDVLALGGLTDRNALWMVEEIVDSAIACGLSPARAVRAYGAIWNYVYGDLIFRRAAERRAANPPSRRYFPEMVTEEDADELPRLVELRDRWRGYVSDYEVAEELDAIVGGLIARGTGPGRDAPSA
;
A
#
# COMPACT_ATOMS: atom_id res chain seq x y z
N MET A 1 13.85 21.96 -2.01
CA MET A 1 12.40 21.73 -1.85
C MET A 1 12.09 20.25 -1.64
N VAL A 2 12.31 19.37 -2.62
CA VAL A 2 11.99 17.93 -2.56
C VAL A 2 12.48 17.23 -1.27
N ALA A 3 13.77 17.32 -0.94
CA ALA A 3 14.31 16.70 0.28
C ALA A 3 13.66 17.26 1.57
N THR A 4 13.39 18.56 1.60
CA THR A 4 12.71 19.23 2.72
C THR A 4 11.26 18.78 2.85
N THR A 5 10.53 18.69 1.75
CA THR A 5 9.17 18.15 1.68
C THR A 5 9.14 16.73 2.23
N ARG A 6 10.04 15.86 1.75
CA ARG A 6 10.13 14.47 2.21
C ARG A 6 10.33 14.39 3.72
N ARG A 7 11.31 15.13 4.24
CA ARG A 7 11.60 15.16 5.68
C ARG A 7 10.40 15.61 6.51
N ILE A 8 9.69 16.68 6.09
CA ILE A 8 8.48 17.14 6.78
C ILE A 8 7.41 16.03 6.80
N ILE A 9 7.22 15.29 5.70
CA ILE A 9 6.24 14.20 5.68
C ILE A 9 6.68 13.03 6.57
N GLU A 10 7.97 12.67 6.54
CA GLU A 10 8.53 11.59 7.36
C GLU A 10 8.44 11.90 8.86
N GLU A 11 8.68 13.16 9.28
CA GLU A 11 8.70 13.58 10.68
C GLU A 11 7.32 14.01 11.22
N GLU A 12 6.54 14.75 10.42
CA GLU A 12 5.31 15.43 10.87
C GLU A 12 4.04 14.90 10.16
N GLY A 13 4.19 14.07 9.13
CA GLY A 13 3.09 13.53 8.33
C GLY A 13 2.62 14.46 7.20
N VAL A 14 1.93 13.89 6.21
CA VAL A 14 1.49 14.60 5.00
C VAL A 14 0.53 15.78 5.26
N ASN A 15 -0.21 15.72 6.37
CA ASN A 15 -1.14 16.78 6.77
C ASN A 15 -0.44 18.03 7.30
N ALA A 16 0.77 17.91 7.85
CA ALA A 16 1.57 19.06 8.29
C ALA A 16 2.20 19.82 7.12
N LEU A 17 2.27 19.20 5.93
CA LEU A 17 2.87 19.80 4.75
C LEU A 17 2.00 20.94 4.21
N SER A 18 2.59 22.14 4.18
CA SER A 18 2.05 23.34 3.52
C SER A 18 3.17 24.15 2.87
N MET A 19 2.85 24.95 1.85
CA MET A 19 3.83 25.81 1.19
C MET A 19 4.54 26.77 2.16
N ARG A 20 3.82 27.25 3.19
CA ARG A 20 4.39 28.07 4.27
C ARG A 20 5.36 27.27 5.15
N ARG A 21 5.00 26.05 5.54
CA ARG A 21 5.87 25.17 6.35
C ARG A 21 7.19 24.86 5.62
N VAL A 22 7.11 24.57 4.32
CA VAL A 22 8.29 24.30 3.47
C VAL A 22 9.15 25.56 3.29
N ALA A 23 8.53 26.71 3.03
CA ALA A 23 9.24 27.98 2.90
C ALA A 23 9.99 28.36 4.18
N LYS A 24 9.33 28.20 5.34
CA LYS A 24 9.95 28.42 6.65
C LYS A 24 11.18 27.53 6.85
N GLU A 25 11.07 26.26 6.54
CA GLU A 25 12.18 25.29 6.69
C GLU A 25 13.36 25.60 5.74
N LEU A 26 13.09 26.19 4.58
CA LEU A 26 14.09 26.60 3.61
C LEU A 26 14.64 28.01 3.87
N GLY A 27 14.17 28.73 4.89
CA GLY A 27 14.53 30.14 5.11
C GLY A 27 14.10 31.07 3.96
N SER A 28 13.02 30.73 3.26
CA SER A 28 12.53 31.42 2.06
C SER A 28 11.09 31.92 2.23
N THR A 29 10.51 32.52 1.18
CA THR A 29 9.11 32.93 1.15
C THR A 29 8.26 31.93 0.35
N PRO A 30 6.95 31.78 0.64
CA PRO A 30 6.08 30.93 -0.17
C PRO A 30 6.06 31.35 -1.65
N MET A 31 6.11 32.66 -1.92
CA MET A 31 6.15 33.20 -3.29
C MET A 31 7.36 32.68 -4.08
N ALA A 32 8.52 32.61 -3.43
CA ALA A 32 9.72 32.06 -4.05
C ALA A 32 9.57 30.57 -4.42
N LEU A 33 8.84 29.79 -3.61
CA LEU A 33 8.56 28.38 -3.92
C LEU A 33 7.59 28.25 -5.10
N TYR A 34 6.59 29.14 -5.18
CA TYR A 34 5.61 29.13 -6.26
C TYR A 34 6.21 29.40 -7.64
N HIS A 35 7.42 29.95 -7.74
CA HIS A 35 8.15 30.04 -9.00
C HIS A 35 8.60 28.68 -9.56
N TYR A 36 8.67 27.64 -8.72
CA TYR A 36 9.12 26.31 -9.11
C TYR A 36 7.99 25.27 -9.15
N VAL A 37 6.93 25.47 -8.39
CA VAL A 37 5.77 24.57 -8.29
C VAL A 37 4.49 25.38 -8.16
N ARG A 38 3.42 25.01 -8.85
CA ARG A 38 2.15 25.74 -8.84
C ARG A 38 1.41 25.61 -7.51
N ASP A 39 1.53 24.45 -6.87
CA ASP A 39 0.81 24.13 -5.63
C ASP A 39 1.51 23.02 -4.81
N LYS A 40 0.85 22.62 -3.72
CA LYS A 40 1.30 21.52 -2.85
C LYS A 40 1.33 20.19 -3.60
N ASP A 41 0.39 19.95 -4.50
CA ASP A 41 0.25 18.66 -5.18
C ASP A 41 1.36 18.48 -6.21
N GLU A 42 1.72 19.54 -6.94
CA GLU A 42 2.90 19.52 -7.82
C GLU A 42 4.20 19.31 -7.04
N LEU A 43 4.34 19.91 -5.86
CA LEU A 43 5.49 19.65 -4.98
C LEU A 43 5.54 18.19 -4.50
N LEU A 44 4.38 17.61 -4.17
CA LEU A 44 4.26 16.19 -3.81
C LEU A 44 4.62 15.28 -5.00
N MET A 45 4.12 15.59 -6.19
CA MET A 45 4.42 14.84 -7.41
C MET A 45 5.91 14.87 -7.74
N LEU A 46 6.57 16.02 -7.65
CA LEU A 46 8.02 16.10 -7.85
C LEU A 46 8.80 15.27 -6.81
N THR A 47 8.31 15.25 -5.57
CA THR A 47 8.93 14.48 -4.49
C THR A 47 8.74 12.97 -4.70
N LEU A 48 7.56 12.55 -5.14
CA LEU A 48 7.27 11.18 -5.55
C LEU A 48 8.13 10.78 -6.75
N SER A 49 8.26 11.63 -7.76
CA SER A 49 8.99 11.35 -8.99
C SER A 49 10.47 11.04 -8.74
N GLY A 50 11.14 11.88 -7.94
CA GLY A 50 12.53 11.63 -7.55
C GLY A 50 12.71 10.34 -6.76
N THR A 51 11.69 9.92 -6.01
CA THR A 51 11.71 8.66 -5.26
C THR A 51 11.45 7.46 -6.18
N ALA A 52 10.46 7.55 -7.05
CA ALA A 52 10.08 6.51 -8.00
C ALA A 52 11.22 6.21 -9.00
N ALA A 53 11.93 7.24 -9.46
CA ALA A 53 13.08 7.10 -10.35
C ALA A 53 14.26 6.32 -9.73
N ALA A 54 14.35 6.27 -8.40
CA ALA A 54 15.41 5.56 -7.67
C ALA A 54 15.00 4.14 -7.25
N LEU A 55 13.78 3.70 -7.57
CA LEU A 55 13.31 2.38 -7.17
C LEU A 55 14.09 1.29 -7.91
N PRO A 56 14.59 0.26 -7.20
CA PRO A 56 15.24 -0.86 -7.86
C PRO A 56 14.21 -1.67 -8.65
N ARG A 57 14.60 -2.10 -9.86
CA ARG A 57 13.86 -3.10 -10.63
C ARG A 57 14.56 -4.45 -10.46
N PRO A 58 13.90 -5.45 -9.87
CA PRO A 58 14.50 -6.77 -9.68
C PRO A 58 14.47 -7.55 -11.00
N GLU A 59 15.30 -8.58 -11.09
CA GLU A 59 15.08 -9.64 -12.06
C GLU A 59 13.85 -10.43 -11.62
N LEU A 60 12.93 -10.67 -12.56
CA LEU A 60 11.67 -11.36 -12.29
C LEU A 60 11.69 -12.77 -12.92
N PRO A 61 11.01 -13.76 -12.32
CA PRO A 61 10.86 -15.09 -12.91
C PRO A 61 10.24 -15.07 -14.32
N GLU A 62 10.55 -16.09 -15.12
CA GLU A 62 9.94 -16.27 -16.45
C GLU A 62 8.49 -16.79 -16.35
N ASP A 63 8.21 -17.67 -15.39
CA ASP A 63 6.86 -18.19 -15.18
C ASP A 63 5.90 -17.04 -14.81
N PRO A 64 4.78 -16.86 -15.53
CA PRO A 64 3.86 -15.74 -15.29
C PRO A 64 3.26 -15.70 -13.88
N ARG A 65 2.98 -16.84 -13.26
CA ARG A 65 2.39 -16.88 -11.92
C ARG A 65 3.44 -16.49 -10.89
N GLU A 66 4.63 -17.09 -10.97
CA GLU A 66 5.75 -16.74 -10.10
C GLU A 66 6.15 -15.27 -10.25
N ARG A 67 6.17 -14.76 -11.49
CA ARG A 67 6.43 -13.35 -11.79
C ARG A 67 5.41 -12.42 -11.15
N LEU A 68 4.12 -12.75 -11.25
CA LEU A 68 3.03 -11.98 -10.63
C LEU A 68 3.17 -11.91 -9.09
N VAL A 69 3.52 -13.03 -8.45
CA VAL A 69 3.77 -13.05 -7.01
C VAL A 69 5.01 -12.23 -6.67
N ALA A 70 6.12 -12.44 -7.40
CA ALA A 70 7.39 -11.75 -7.16
C ALA A 70 7.27 -10.22 -7.27
N VAL A 71 6.60 -9.71 -8.31
CA VAL A 71 6.39 -8.26 -8.45
C VAL A 71 5.46 -7.69 -7.37
N SER A 72 4.46 -8.46 -6.92
CA SER A 72 3.55 -8.06 -5.84
C SER A 72 4.27 -7.96 -4.49
N VAL A 73 5.13 -8.94 -4.19
CA VAL A 73 6.00 -8.95 -3.00
C VAL A 73 7.00 -7.80 -3.06
N HIS A 74 7.58 -7.55 -4.23
CA HIS A 74 8.51 -6.44 -4.43
C HIS A 74 7.84 -5.07 -4.20
N MET A 75 6.62 -4.89 -4.74
CA MET A 75 5.82 -3.68 -4.52
C MET A 75 5.57 -3.45 -3.01
N HIS A 76 5.17 -4.49 -2.29
CA HIS A 76 5.01 -4.43 -0.83
C HIS A 76 6.33 -4.03 -0.14
N GLY A 77 7.43 -4.72 -0.44
CA GLY A 77 8.73 -4.46 0.18
C GLY A 77 9.29 -3.07 -0.11
N ILE A 78 8.99 -2.48 -1.27
CA ILE A 78 9.30 -1.07 -1.56
C ILE A 78 8.47 -0.15 -0.66
N LEU A 79 7.15 -0.33 -0.64
CA LEU A 79 6.24 0.57 0.07
C LEU A 79 6.41 0.48 1.60
N ALA A 80 6.76 -0.70 2.12
CA ALA A 80 7.11 -0.90 3.53
C ALA A 80 8.29 -0.02 3.98
N ARG A 81 9.26 0.23 3.09
CA ARG A 81 10.42 1.09 3.34
C ARG A 81 10.15 2.57 3.09
N LEU A 82 9.00 2.89 2.48
CA LEU A 82 8.61 4.24 2.09
C LEU A 82 7.22 4.61 2.64
N PRO A 83 7.01 4.57 3.97
CA PRO A 83 5.68 4.78 4.57
C PRO A 83 5.09 6.16 4.24
N TRP A 84 5.92 7.18 4.04
CA TRP A 84 5.47 8.51 3.62
C TRP A 84 4.84 8.50 2.22
N VAL A 85 5.25 7.59 1.33
CA VAL A 85 4.66 7.44 0.00
C VAL A 85 3.22 6.96 0.11
N LEU A 86 2.94 6.00 1.00
CA LEU A 86 1.57 5.53 1.25
C LEU A 86 0.65 6.68 1.67
N ASP A 87 1.11 7.53 2.59
CA ASP A 87 0.35 8.69 3.07
C ASP A 87 0.02 9.68 1.94
N VAL A 88 0.93 9.84 0.95
CA VAL A 88 0.71 10.69 -0.22
C VAL A 88 -0.23 10.03 -1.22
N LEU A 89 -0.07 8.74 -1.50
CA LEU A 89 -0.93 8.00 -2.42
C LEU A 89 -2.38 7.91 -1.89
N ALA A 90 -2.55 7.91 -0.56
CA ALA A 90 -3.85 7.98 0.12
C ALA A 90 -4.69 9.22 -0.22
N LEU A 91 -4.05 10.31 -0.65
CA LEU A 91 -4.74 11.54 -1.04
C LEU A 91 -5.53 11.36 -2.35
N GLY A 92 -5.21 10.33 -3.13
CA GLY A 92 -5.82 10.05 -4.43
C GLY A 92 -5.26 10.94 -5.54
N GLY A 93 -5.19 10.39 -6.75
CA GLY A 93 -4.81 11.14 -7.96
C GLY A 93 -3.32 11.45 -8.13
N LEU A 94 -2.46 11.05 -7.20
CA LEU A 94 -1.01 11.24 -7.28
C LEU A 94 -0.34 9.89 -7.58
N THR A 95 0.35 9.78 -8.72
CA THR A 95 1.16 8.61 -9.11
C THR A 95 2.21 9.06 -10.11
N ASP A 96 3.45 8.56 -9.96
CA ASP A 96 4.54 8.88 -10.88
C ASP A 96 4.72 7.82 -11.97
N ARG A 97 5.08 8.25 -13.17
CA ARG A 97 5.32 7.37 -14.33
C ARG A 97 6.37 6.31 -14.04
N ASN A 98 7.42 6.62 -13.28
CA ASN A 98 8.50 5.68 -13.00
C ASN A 98 8.05 4.53 -12.07
N ALA A 99 6.89 4.62 -11.43
CA ALA A 99 6.32 3.52 -10.64
C ALA A 99 5.39 2.61 -11.48
N LEU A 100 4.97 3.05 -12.68
CA LEU A 100 3.98 2.33 -13.50
C LEU A 100 4.48 0.99 -14.05
N TRP A 101 5.79 0.74 -14.05
CA TRP A 101 6.31 -0.55 -14.48
C TRP A 101 5.79 -1.70 -13.60
N MET A 102 5.58 -1.48 -12.29
CA MET A 102 5.02 -2.53 -11.42
C MET A 102 3.57 -2.84 -11.80
N VAL A 103 2.80 -1.80 -12.17
CA VAL A 103 1.42 -1.95 -12.66
C VAL A 103 1.42 -2.74 -13.96
N GLU A 104 2.31 -2.39 -14.89
CA GLU A 104 2.48 -3.09 -16.17
C GLU A 104 2.81 -4.56 -15.96
N GLU A 105 3.82 -4.89 -15.14
CA GLU A 105 4.22 -6.28 -14.87
C GLU A 105 3.12 -7.09 -14.19
N ILE A 106 2.37 -6.51 -13.25
CA ILE A 106 1.23 -7.18 -12.60
C ILE A 106 0.15 -7.50 -13.63
N VAL A 107 -0.22 -6.53 -14.46
CA VAL A 107 -1.27 -6.68 -15.48
C VAL A 107 -0.84 -7.67 -16.57
N ASP A 108 0.38 -7.54 -17.10
CA ASP A 108 0.94 -8.44 -18.11
C ASP A 108 0.99 -9.88 -17.59
N SER A 109 1.54 -10.09 -16.39
CA SER A 109 1.65 -11.42 -15.80
C SER A 109 0.28 -12.05 -15.53
N ALA A 110 -0.70 -11.26 -15.08
CA ALA A 110 -2.07 -11.71 -14.93
C ALA A 110 -2.70 -12.13 -16.27
N ILE A 111 -2.50 -11.35 -17.35
CA ILE A 111 -2.98 -11.71 -18.68
C ILE A 111 -2.30 -12.99 -19.18
N ALA A 112 -0.98 -13.13 -18.98
CA ALA A 112 -0.22 -14.32 -19.33
C ALA A 112 -0.67 -15.56 -18.53
N CYS A 113 -1.22 -15.38 -17.32
CA CYS A 113 -1.90 -16.44 -16.56
C CYS A 113 -3.31 -16.79 -17.07
N GLY A 114 -3.77 -16.17 -18.16
CA GLY A 114 -5.07 -16.43 -18.79
C GLY A 114 -6.22 -15.57 -18.29
N LEU A 115 -5.97 -14.50 -17.53
CA LEU A 115 -7.02 -13.54 -17.18
C LEU A 115 -7.33 -12.64 -18.38
N SER A 116 -8.61 -12.26 -18.53
CA SER A 116 -8.96 -11.18 -19.44
C SER A 116 -8.39 -9.84 -18.97
N PRO A 117 -8.26 -8.83 -19.86
CA PRO A 117 -7.76 -7.51 -19.48
C PRO A 117 -8.54 -6.86 -18.33
N ALA A 118 -9.87 -6.98 -18.33
CA ALA A 118 -10.70 -6.44 -17.27
C ALA A 118 -10.43 -7.13 -15.91
N ARG A 119 -10.16 -8.43 -15.94
CA ARG A 119 -9.81 -9.20 -14.73
C ARG A 119 -8.38 -8.92 -14.27
N ALA A 120 -7.44 -8.72 -15.17
CA ALA A 120 -6.07 -8.35 -14.85
C ALA A 120 -6.00 -6.98 -14.13
N VAL A 121 -6.74 -5.98 -14.61
CA VAL A 121 -6.85 -4.67 -13.92
C VAL A 121 -7.50 -4.82 -12.54
N ARG A 122 -8.54 -5.65 -12.41
CA ARG A 122 -9.15 -5.95 -11.11
C ARG A 122 -8.19 -6.69 -10.17
N ALA A 123 -7.37 -7.59 -10.70
CA ALA A 123 -6.34 -8.30 -9.95
C ALA A 123 -5.30 -7.32 -9.39
N TYR A 124 -4.80 -6.40 -10.22
CA TYR A 124 -3.95 -5.29 -9.76
C TYR A 124 -4.61 -4.51 -8.62
N GLY A 125 -5.86 -4.10 -8.78
CA GLY A 125 -6.59 -3.38 -7.73
C GLY A 125 -6.72 -4.17 -6.42
N ALA A 126 -6.97 -5.48 -6.49
CA ALA A 126 -7.04 -6.34 -5.31
C ALA A 126 -5.68 -6.46 -4.60
N ILE A 127 -4.61 -6.68 -5.36
CA ILE A 127 -3.23 -6.74 -4.85
C ILE A 127 -2.84 -5.40 -4.22
N TRP A 128 -3.08 -4.29 -4.92
CA TRP A 128 -2.84 -2.94 -4.42
C TRP A 128 -3.55 -2.68 -3.09
N ASN A 129 -4.84 -3.00 -3.01
CA ASN A 129 -5.64 -2.80 -1.80
C ASN A 129 -5.16 -3.67 -0.63
N TYR A 130 -4.74 -4.90 -0.90
CA TYR A 130 -4.12 -5.76 0.11
C TYR A 130 -2.81 -5.15 0.62
N VAL A 131 -1.87 -4.83 -0.29
CA VAL A 131 -0.56 -4.28 0.08
C VAL A 131 -0.72 -2.97 0.86
N TYR A 132 -1.54 -2.07 0.36
CA TYR A 132 -1.82 -0.80 1.01
C TYR A 132 -2.47 -1.00 2.39
N GLY A 133 -3.51 -1.84 2.47
CA GLY A 133 -4.24 -2.11 3.70
C GLY A 133 -3.33 -2.74 4.76
N ASP A 134 -2.56 -3.75 4.39
CA ASP A 134 -1.60 -4.39 5.28
C ASP A 134 -0.63 -3.38 5.88
N LEU A 135 0.06 -2.59 5.05
CA LEU A 135 1.08 -1.65 5.51
C LEU A 135 0.50 -0.55 6.42
N ILE A 136 -0.70 -0.06 6.11
CA ILE A 136 -1.42 0.89 6.98
C ILE A 136 -1.77 0.26 8.32
N PHE A 137 -2.30 -0.97 8.33
CA PHE A 137 -2.69 -1.64 9.57
C PHE A 137 -1.48 -2.06 10.42
N ARG A 138 -0.38 -2.52 9.81
CA ARG A 138 0.88 -2.81 10.51
C ARG A 138 1.43 -1.58 11.20
N ARG A 139 1.54 -0.45 10.50
CA ARG A 139 1.99 0.82 11.10
C ARG A 139 1.07 1.29 12.24
N ALA A 140 -0.25 1.14 12.06
CA ALA A 140 -1.21 1.46 13.11
C ALA A 140 -1.07 0.52 14.33
N ALA A 141 -0.75 -0.76 14.12
CA ALA A 141 -0.50 -1.74 15.17
C ALA A 141 0.81 -1.43 15.93
N GLU A 142 1.90 -1.12 15.22
CA GLU A 142 3.18 -0.70 15.81
C GLU A 142 3.01 0.57 16.68
N ARG A 143 2.29 1.57 16.16
CA ARG A 143 1.99 2.80 16.92
C ARG A 143 1.18 2.51 18.20
N ARG A 144 0.21 1.59 18.12
CA ARG A 144 -0.59 1.15 19.28
C ARG A 144 0.25 0.36 20.28
N ALA A 145 1.19 -0.47 19.82
CA ALA A 145 2.10 -1.19 20.71
C ALA A 145 3.05 -0.23 21.45
N ALA A 146 3.57 0.79 20.75
CA ALA A 146 4.43 1.81 21.35
C ALA A 146 3.69 2.75 22.32
N ASN A 147 2.40 3.03 22.06
CA ASN A 147 1.54 3.85 22.92
C ASN A 147 0.18 3.15 23.13
N PRO A 148 0.11 2.20 24.08
CA PRO A 148 -1.11 1.43 24.32
C PRO A 148 -2.29 2.34 24.70
N PRO A 149 -3.43 2.27 23.98
CA PRO A 149 -4.60 3.06 24.33
C PRO A 149 -5.20 2.58 25.66
N SER A 150 -5.84 3.48 26.40
CA SER A 150 -6.59 3.12 27.61
C SER A 150 -7.85 2.30 27.30
N ARG A 151 -8.41 2.45 26.09
CA ARG A 151 -9.57 1.70 25.61
C ARG A 151 -9.13 0.37 24.98
N ARG A 152 -9.84 -0.71 25.30
CA ARG A 152 -9.69 -2.02 24.66
C ARG A 152 -10.26 -1.99 23.23
N TYR A 153 -9.54 -2.58 22.29
CA TYR A 153 -10.00 -2.79 20.92
C TYR A 153 -10.09 -4.29 20.66
N PHE A 154 -10.71 -4.69 19.55
CA PHE A 154 -10.65 -6.08 19.12
C PHE A 154 -9.20 -6.52 18.87
N PRO A 155 -8.75 -7.70 19.35
CA PRO A 155 -9.53 -8.76 20.02
C PRO A 155 -9.76 -8.61 21.53
N GLU A 156 -9.10 -7.69 22.24
CA GLU A 156 -9.18 -7.54 23.72
C GLU A 156 -10.56 -7.14 24.26
N MET A 157 -11.48 -6.73 23.39
CA MET A 157 -12.87 -6.50 23.77
C MET A 157 -13.64 -7.79 24.05
N VAL A 158 -13.17 -8.93 23.53
CA VAL A 158 -13.83 -10.23 23.66
C VAL A 158 -13.44 -10.88 24.99
N THR A 159 -14.44 -11.27 25.77
CA THR A 159 -14.33 -11.83 27.11
C THR A 159 -14.93 -13.24 27.19
N GLU A 160 -14.79 -13.92 28.32
CA GLU A 160 -15.44 -15.23 28.54
C GLU A 160 -16.96 -15.15 28.54
N GLU A 161 -17.51 -14.00 28.93
CA GLU A 161 -18.96 -13.77 28.98
C GLU A 161 -19.59 -13.78 27.58
N ASP A 162 -18.80 -13.53 26.54
CA ASP A 162 -19.26 -13.50 25.15
C ASP A 162 -19.36 -14.89 24.51
N ALA A 163 -19.13 -15.99 25.24
CA ALA A 163 -19.01 -17.34 24.68
C ALA A 163 -20.29 -17.84 23.98
N ASP A 164 -21.46 -17.40 24.44
CA ASP A 164 -22.74 -17.79 23.85
C ASP A 164 -22.98 -17.13 22.47
N GLU A 165 -22.48 -15.89 22.28
CA GLU A 165 -22.68 -15.11 21.05
C GLU A 165 -21.47 -15.22 20.10
N LEU A 166 -20.26 -15.22 20.64
CA LEU A 166 -18.99 -15.14 19.91
C LEU A 166 -18.05 -16.34 20.21
N PRO A 167 -18.54 -17.59 20.16
CA PRO A 167 -17.80 -18.75 20.68
C PRO A 167 -16.40 -18.92 20.06
N ARG A 168 -16.26 -18.66 18.75
CA ARG A 168 -14.98 -18.77 18.04
C ARG A 168 -14.01 -17.64 18.37
N LEU A 169 -14.51 -16.43 18.63
CA LEU A 169 -13.64 -15.32 19.00
C LEU A 169 -13.14 -15.49 20.43
N VAL A 170 -13.97 -16.00 21.34
CA VAL A 170 -13.56 -16.38 22.70
C VAL A 170 -12.48 -17.46 22.65
N GLU A 171 -12.67 -18.51 21.86
CA GLU A 171 -11.70 -19.59 21.65
C GLU A 171 -10.34 -19.09 21.15
N LEU A 172 -10.35 -18.11 20.23
CA LEU A 172 -9.14 -17.63 19.56
C LEU A 172 -8.53 -16.38 20.19
N ARG A 173 -9.17 -15.73 21.16
CA ARG A 173 -8.81 -14.38 21.63
C ARG A 173 -7.34 -14.24 22.03
N ASP A 174 -6.80 -15.25 22.73
CA ASP A 174 -5.45 -15.19 23.31
C ASP A 174 -4.37 -15.45 22.24
N ARG A 175 -4.75 -16.12 21.14
CA ARG A 175 -3.86 -16.45 20.01
C ARG A 175 -4.03 -15.50 18.82
N TRP A 176 -5.13 -14.77 18.75
CA TRP A 176 -5.50 -13.93 17.62
C TRP A 176 -4.38 -13.00 17.21
N ARG A 177 -3.79 -12.27 18.18
CA ARG A 177 -2.67 -11.36 17.93
C ARG A 177 -1.47 -12.06 17.30
N GLY A 178 -1.15 -13.26 17.77
CA GLY A 178 -0.07 -14.08 17.18
C GLY A 178 -0.32 -14.33 15.71
N TYR A 179 -1.48 -14.88 15.36
CA TYR A 179 -1.83 -15.24 13.98
C TYR A 179 -1.86 -14.05 13.02
N VAL A 180 -2.35 -12.88 13.45
CA VAL A 180 -2.41 -11.70 12.57
C VAL A 180 -1.08 -10.94 12.48
N SER A 181 -0.09 -11.29 13.29
CA SER A 181 1.24 -10.64 13.29
C SER A 181 2.35 -11.51 12.69
N ASP A 182 2.22 -12.83 12.78
CA ASP A 182 3.23 -13.81 12.41
C ASP A 182 2.82 -14.52 11.10
N TYR A 183 2.89 -13.77 10.01
CA TYR A 183 2.61 -14.29 8.68
C TYR A 183 3.60 -13.74 7.65
N GLU A 184 3.89 -14.56 6.65
CA GLU A 184 4.75 -14.18 5.55
C GLU A 184 3.93 -13.52 4.44
N VAL A 185 4.27 -12.27 4.12
CA VAL A 185 3.59 -11.50 3.07
C VAL A 185 3.65 -12.20 1.71
N ALA A 186 4.73 -12.94 1.44
CA ALA A 186 4.86 -13.72 0.22
C ALA A 186 3.83 -14.85 0.12
N GLU A 187 3.57 -15.56 1.21
CA GLU A 187 2.57 -16.63 1.26
C GLU A 187 1.15 -16.09 1.08
N GLU A 188 0.82 -14.96 1.73
CA GLU A 188 -0.49 -14.32 1.58
C GLU A 188 -0.71 -13.79 0.15
N LEU A 189 0.30 -13.16 -0.45
CA LEU A 189 0.22 -12.71 -1.83
C LEU A 189 0.13 -13.88 -2.81
N ASP A 190 0.84 -14.99 -2.58
CA ASP A 190 0.69 -16.20 -3.38
C ASP A 190 -0.74 -16.76 -3.30
N ALA A 191 -1.32 -16.80 -2.10
CA ALA A 191 -2.70 -17.23 -1.90
C ALA A 191 -3.71 -16.32 -2.61
N ILE A 192 -3.53 -15.00 -2.53
CA ILE A 192 -4.36 -14.01 -3.23
C ILE A 192 -4.25 -14.19 -4.74
N VAL A 193 -3.02 -14.28 -5.27
CA VAL A 193 -2.76 -14.49 -6.70
C VAL A 193 -3.36 -15.81 -7.17
N GLY A 194 -3.17 -16.89 -6.43
CA GLY A 194 -3.76 -18.20 -6.71
C GLY A 194 -5.28 -18.14 -6.77
N GLY A 195 -5.93 -17.46 -5.84
CA GLY A 195 -7.39 -17.28 -5.83
C GLY A 195 -7.90 -16.42 -7.00
N LEU A 196 -7.17 -15.37 -7.36
CA LEU A 196 -7.49 -14.49 -8.49
C LEU A 196 -7.39 -15.24 -9.83
N ILE A 197 -6.35 -16.07 -10.01
CA ILE A 197 -6.15 -16.89 -11.20
C ILE A 197 -7.18 -18.01 -11.29
N ALA A 198 -7.39 -18.77 -10.22
CA ALA A 198 -8.30 -19.91 -10.23
C ALA A 198 -9.76 -19.51 -10.53
N ARG A 199 -10.21 -18.36 -10.03
CA ARG A 199 -11.53 -17.80 -10.39
C ARG A 199 -11.51 -17.07 -11.72
N GLY A 200 -10.31 -16.68 -12.15
CA GLY A 200 -9.90 -15.92 -13.35
C GLY A 200 -10.31 -16.55 -14.66
N THR A 201 -10.04 -17.84 -14.74
CA THR A 201 -10.01 -18.65 -15.96
C THR A 201 -11.32 -19.41 -16.21
N GLY A 202 -12.33 -19.25 -15.35
CA GLY A 202 -13.67 -19.81 -15.54
C GLY A 202 -14.54 -19.03 -16.53
N PRO A 203 -15.54 -19.66 -17.18
CA PRO A 203 -16.41 -18.99 -18.15
C PRO A 203 -17.34 -18.00 -17.44
N GLY A 204 -17.02 -16.70 -17.45
CA GLY A 204 -17.81 -15.70 -16.71
C GLY A 204 -17.60 -14.25 -17.12
N ARG A 205 -18.53 -13.77 -17.97
CA ARG A 205 -19.01 -12.38 -18.22
C ARG A 205 -17.97 -11.26 -18.10
N ASP A 206 -17.18 -11.07 -19.15
CA ASP A 206 -16.48 -9.80 -19.39
C ASP A 206 -17.25 -8.98 -20.44
N ALA A 207 -18.16 -8.14 -19.97
CA ALA A 207 -18.63 -6.99 -20.72
C ALA A 207 -18.60 -5.78 -19.78
N PRO A 208 -17.74 -4.79 -20.01
CA PRO A 208 -18.01 -3.45 -19.51
C PRO A 208 -19.26 -2.94 -20.23
N SER A 209 -20.28 -2.51 -19.49
CA SER A 209 -21.30 -1.65 -20.07
C SER A 209 -20.60 -0.40 -20.59
N ALA A 210 -20.81 -0.10 -21.87
CA ALA A 210 -20.45 1.18 -22.48
C ALA A 210 -21.11 2.36 -21.74
#